data_AF-D7M6Y1-F1
#
_entry.id   AF-D7M6Y1-F1
#
_cell.length_a   1.000
_cell.length_b   1.000
_cell.length_c   1.000
_cell.angle_alpha   90.00
_cell.angle_beta   90.00
_cell.angle_gamma   90.00
#
_symmetry.space_group_name_H-M   'P 1'
#
loop_
_entity.id
_entity.type
_entity.pdbx_description
1 polymer ?
#
loop_
_entity_poly.entity_id
_entity_poly.type
_entity_poly.pdbx_seq_one_letter_code
_entity_poly.pdbx_strand_id
1 'polypeptide(L)'
;MDCFPLPILANILSRIGEQGFRLLGPFIAAGPTMKEAVYSREVLQNTDLSEFIYNGELAAETSMFRPFLLKCYEKGNITALFVESLRRLTQDGPSQDALDMLAASSTLNLNALFAFGMMLLCCGAVEEGTTSLMPF
;
A
#
# COMPACT_ATOMS: atom_id res chain seq x y z
N MET A 1 -0.16 -32.33 -15.12
CA MET A 1 -0.44 -31.99 -13.71
C MET A 1 -1.57 -31.00 -13.73
N ASP A 2 -2.78 -31.45 -13.37
CA ASP A 2 -3.96 -30.61 -13.33
C ASP A 2 -3.80 -29.61 -12.19
N CYS A 3 -3.28 -28.44 -12.55
CA CYS A 3 -3.10 -27.35 -11.62
C CYS A 3 -4.49 -26.81 -11.23
N PHE A 4 -4.70 -26.50 -9.94
CA PHE A 4 -5.91 -25.82 -9.50
C PHE A 4 -6.21 -24.62 -10.42
N PRO A 5 -7.47 -24.39 -10.82
CA PRO A 5 -7.84 -23.24 -11.62
C PRO A 5 -7.27 -21.94 -11.02
N LEU A 6 -6.67 -21.10 -11.86
CA LEU A 6 -6.04 -19.84 -11.43
C LEU A 6 -6.94 -18.97 -10.53
N PRO A 7 -8.26 -18.86 -10.76
CA PRO A 7 -9.15 -18.10 -9.87
C PRO A 7 -9.24 -18.70 -8.45
N ILE A 8 -9.19 -20.02 -8.32
CA ILE A 8 -9.21 -20.69 -7.01
C ILE A 8 -7.89 -20.43 -6.28
N LEU A 9 -6.77 -20.52 -7.00
CA LEU A 9 -5.45 -20.18 -6.44
C LEU A 9 -5.39 -18.72 -5.99
N ALA A 10 -5.87 -17.78 -6.82
CA ALA A 10 -5.93 -16.36 -6.49
C ALA A 10 -6.76 -16.12 -5.22
N ASN A 11 -7.93 -16.77 -5.08
CA ASN A 11 -8.76 -16.63 -3.89
C ASN A 11 -8.07 -17.15 -2.62
N ILE A 12 -7.42 -18.31 -2.69
CA ILE A 12 -6.65 -18.87 -1.56
C ILE A 12 -5.51 -17.91 -1.19
N LEU A 13 -4.74 -17.46 -2.18
CA LEU A 13 -3.61 -16.57 -1.96
C LEU A 13 -4.04 -15.18 -1.49
N SER A 14 -5.24 -14.70 -1.84
CA SER A 14 -5.77 -13.43 -1.32
C SER A 14 -5.93 -13.50 0.19
N ARG A 15 -6.51 -14.59 0.69
CA ARG A 15 -6.69 -14.83 2.13
C ARG A 15 -5.37 -14.99 2.88
N ILE A 16 -4.33 -15.49 2.20
CA ILE A 16 -2.97 -15.55 2.76
C ILE A 16 -2.34 -14.15 2.75
N GLY A 17 -2.50 -13.40 1.65
CA GLY A 17 -2.00 -12.04 1.52
C GLY A 17 -2.62 -11.07 2.53
N GLU A 18 -3.90 -11.23 2.85
CA GLU A 18 -4.62 -10.49 3.91
C GLU A 18 -4.01 -10.66 5.31
N GLN A 19 -3.23 -11.72 5.55
CA GLN A 19 -2.51 -11.92 6.81
C GLN A 19 -1.10 -11.31 6.80
N GLY A 20 -0.62 -10.85 5.65
CA GLY A 20 0.67 -10.18 5.50
C GLY A 20 1.40 -10.58 4.22
N PHE A 21 1.91 -9.57 3.50
CA PHE A 21 2.55 -9.75 2.19
C PHE A 21 3.73 -10.75 2.18
N ARG A 22 4.48 -10.87 3.28
CA ARG A 22 5.66 -11.76 3.36
C ARG A 22 5.28 -13.23 3.16
N LEU A 23 4.06 -13.62 3.53
CA LEU A 23 3.55 -14.98 3.36
C LEU A 23 3.40 -15.39 1.90
N LEU A 24 3.38 -14.41 0.97
CA LEU A 24 3.30 -14.66 -0.47
C LEU A 24 4.64 -15.04 -1.10
N GLY A 25 5.77 -14.77 -0.42
CA GLY A 25 7.13 -15.02 -0.91
C GLY A 25 7.38 -16.46 -1.38
N PRO A 26 7.06 -17.49 -0.57
CA PRO A 26 7.18 -18.89 -0.98
C PRO A 26 6.38 -19.24 -2.24
N PHE A 27 5.20 -18.64 -2.44
CA PHE A 27 4.36 -18.91 -3.61
C PHE A 27 4.91 -18.24 -4.88
N ILE A 28 5.55 -17.08 -4.76
CA ILE A 28 6.28 -16.46 -5.87
C ILE A 28 7.45 -17.36 -6.31
N ALA A 29 8.13 -18.00 -5.36
CA ALA A 29 9.26 -18.89 -5.62
C ALA A 29 8.84 -20.29 -6.14
N ALA A 30 7.62 -20.73 -5.86
CA ALA A 30 7.12 -22.06 -6.19
C ALA A 30 7.00 -22.34 -7.70
N GLY A 31 6.88 -21.31 -8.54
CA GLY A 31 6.84 -21.46 -9.99
C GLY A 31 5.96 -20.42 -10.70
N PRO A 32 5.92 -20.43 -12.05
CA PRO A 32 5.25 -19.40 -12.85
C PRO A 32 3.74 -19.32 -12.57
N THR A 33 3.05 -20.46 -12.42
CA THR A 33 1.59 -20.46 -12.15
C THR A 33 1.24 -19.84 -10.81
N MET A 34 1.99 -20.16 -9.75
CA MET A 34 1.77 -19.58 -8.42
C MET A 34 2.15 -18.09 -8.41
N LYS A 35 3.26 -17.74 -9.09
CA LYS A 35 3.66 -16.35 -9.28
C LYS A 35 2.58 -15.53 -9.99
N GLU A 36 1.99 -16.08 -11.05
CA GLU A 36 0.87 -15.45 -11.76
C GLU A 36 -0.35 -15.25 -10.84
N ALA A 37 -0.69 -16.27 -10.04
CA ALA A 37 -1.78 -16.17 -9.08
C ALA A 37 -1.53 -15.10 -8.00
N VAL A 38 -0.31 -15.02 -7.45
CA VAL A 38 0.09 -13.97 -6.49
C VAL A 38 -0.03 -12.57 -7.09
N TYR A 39 0.32 -12.40 -8.36
CA TYR A 39 0.25 -11.09 -9.04
C TYR A 39 -1.12 -10.80 -9.68
N SER A 40 -2.14 -11.60 -9.38
CA SER A 40 -3.51 -11.29 -9.75
C SER A 40 -4.02 -10.04 -9.03
N ARG A 41 -5.04 -9.39 -9.61
CA ARG A 41 -5.66 -8.21 -9.00
C ARG A 41 -6.22 -8.52 -7.62
N GLU A 42 -6.91 -9.65 -7.47
CA GLU A 42 -7.56 -10.07 -6.22
C GLU A 42 -6.56 -10.13 -5.06
N VAL A 43 -5.41 -10.77 -5.27
CA VAL A 43 -4.37 -10.86 -4.25
C VAL A 43 -3.76 -9.49 -3.95
N LEU A 44 -3.26 -8.79 -4.98
CA LEU A 44 -2.49 -7.55 -4.78
C LEU A 44 -3.32 -6.41 -4.20
N GLN A 45 -4.61 -6.33 -4.56
CA GLN A 45 -5.52 -5.28 -4.08
C GLN A 45 -5.84 -5.46 -2.58
N ASN A 46 -5.93 -6.70 -2.09
CA ASN A 46 -6.35 -7.02 -0.72
C ASN A 46 -5.20 -7.43 0.22
N THR A 47 -3.98 -7.55 -0.30
CA THR A 47 -2.80 -7.92 0.51
C THR A 47 -2.60 -6.92 1.65
N ASP A 48 -2.37 -7.42 2.85
CA ASP A 48 -2.02 -6.59 4.00
C ASP A 48 -0.56 -6.10 3.87
N LEU A 49 -0.44 -4.78 3.89
CA LEU A 49 0.80 -4.01 3.80
C LEU A 49 1.05 -3.19 5.07
N SER A 50 0.36 -3.49 6.18
CA SER A 50 0.49 -2.79 7.47
C SER A 50 1.95 -2.63 7.93
N GLU A 51 2.81 -3.61 7.65
CA GLU A 51 4.25 -3.53 7.97
C GLU A 51 4.96 -2.34 7.31
N PHE A 52 4.54 -1.93 6.12
CA PHE A 52 5.11 -0.75 5.44
C PHE A 52 4.78 0.57 6.16
N ILE A 53 3.69 0.61 6.93
CA ILE A 53 3.32 1.80 7.73
C ILE A 53 4.31 1.98 8.89
N TYR A 54 4.70 0.88 9.53
CA TYR A 54 5.57 0.91 10.71
C TYR A 54 7.06 0.84 10.35
N ASN A 55 7.40 0.41 9.13
CA ASN A 55 8.76 0.30 8.64
C ASN A 55 8.91 0.95 7.26
N GLY A 56 9.14 2.26 7.25
CA GLY A 56 9.27 3.07 6.04
C GLY A 56 10.43 2.65 5.12
N GLU A 57 11.47 1.99 5.65
CA GLU A 57 12.58 1.46 4.84
C GLU A 57 12.09 0.43 3.82
N LEU A 58 10.99 -0.28 4.10
CA LEU A 58 10.41 -1.23 3.15
C LEU A 58 9.88 -0.53 1.88
N ALA A 59 9.48 0.73 1.98
CA ALA A 59 8.96 1.54 0.88
C ALA A 59 10.04 2.32 0.11
N ALA A 60 11.27 2.37 0.63
CA ALA A 60 12.38 3.08 0.02
C ALA A 60 12.68 2.58 -1.40
N GLU A 61 13.19 3.46 -2.27
CA GLU A 61 13.52 3.09 -3.66
C GLU A 61 14.56 1.96 -3.76
N THR A 62 15.42 1.83 -2.75
CA THR A 62 16.45 0.77 -2.66
C THR A 62 15.92 -0.54 -2.09
N SER A 63 14.69 -0.58 -1.59
CA SER A 63 14.11 -1.76 -0.94
C SER A 63 13.85 -2.87 -1.96
N MET A 64 14.22 -4.11 -1.60
CA MET A 64 13.86 -5.28 -2.41
C MET A 64 12.34 -5.52 -2.49
N PHE A 65 11.56 -4.93 -1.57
CA PHE A 65 10.10 -5.05 -1.55
C PHE A 65 9.39 -3.95 -2.36
N ARG A 66 10.13 -2.93 -2.81
CA ARG A 66 9.62 -1.82 -3.64
C ARG A 66 8.83 -2.30 -4.86
N PRO A 67 9.30 -3.28 -5.66
CA PRO A 67 8.54 -3.74 -6.83
C PRO A 67 7.21 -4.41 -6.46
N PHE A 68 7.12 -5.05 -5.30
CA PHE A 68 5.87 -5.66 -4.83
C PHE A 68 4.88 -4.58 -4.40
N LEU A 69 5.33 -3.59 -3.62
CA LEU A 69 4.53 -2.44 -3.21
C LEU A 69 3.93 -1.69 -4.42
N LEU A 70 4.74 -1.42 -5.44
CA LEU A 70 4.28 -0.75 -6.66
C LEU A 70 3.23 -1.57 -7.42
N LYS A 71 3.37 -2.89 -7.48
CA LYS A 71 2.34 -3.77 -8.06
C LYS A 71 1.03 -3.71 -7.27
N CYS A 72 1.08 -3.65 -5.95
CA CYS A 72 -0.11 -3.44 -5.11
C CYS A 72 -0.75 -2.08 -5.39
N TYR A 73 0.05 -1.02 -5.49
CA TYR A 73 -0.41 0.32 -5.84
C TYR A 73 -1.12 0.34 -7.21
N GLU A 74 -0.51 -0.25 -8.25
CA GLU A 74 -1.09 -0.37 -9.59
C GLU A 74 -2.43 -1.13 -9.62
N LYS A 75 -2.70 -1.97 -8.62
CA LYS A 75 -3.96 -2.72 -8.48
C LYS A 75 -4.97 -2.05 -7.55
N GLY A 76 -4.66 -0.85 -7.04
CA GLY A 76 -5.57 -0.06 -6.21
C GLY A 76 -5.59 -0.48 -4.74
N ASN A 77 -4.50 -1.04 -4.22
CA ASN A 77 -4.36 -1.29 -2.79
C ASN A 77 -4.26 0.05 -2.04
N ILE A 78 -5.18 0.31 -1.11
CA ILE A 78 -5.29 1.58 -0.39
C ILE A 78 -4.09 1.86 0.51
N THR A 79 -3.52 0.82 1.13
CA THR A 79 -2.34 0.94 1.98
C THR A 79 -1.11 1.25 1.13
N ALA A 80 -1.01 0.66 -0.06
CA ALA A 80 0.07 1.00 -1.00
C ALA A 80 -0.02 2.45 -1.47
N LEU A 81 -1.23 2.96 -1.75
CA LEU A 81 -1.46 4.37 -2.07
C LEU A 81 -1.02 5.30 -0.93
N PHE A 82 -1.42 4.99 0.30
CA PHE A 82 -1.01 5.73 1.49
C PHE A 82 0.52 5.75 1.65
N VAL A 83 1.16 4.58 1.65
CA VAL A 83 2.61 4.45 1.82
C VAL A 83 3.37 5.20 0.72
N GLU A 84 2.93 5.08 -0.53
CA GLU A 84 3.58 5.77 -1.66
C GLU A 84 3.41 7.29 -1.58
N SER A 85 2.23 7.77 -1.14
CA SER A 85 2.00 9.20 -0.94
C SER A 85 2.95 9.79 0.11
N LEU A 86 3.13 9.10 1.25
CA LEU A 86 4.05 9.52 2.29
C LEU A 86 5.49 9.50 1.84
N ARG A 87 5.91 8.45 1.11
CA ARG A 87 7.26 8.37 0.57
C ARG A 87 7.55 9.58 -0.33
N ARG A 88 6.65 9.91 -1.26
CA ARG A 88 6.80 11.08 -2.15
C ARG A 88 6.90 12.38 -1.37
N LEU A 89 5.99 12.62 -0.44
CA LEU A 89 5.98 13.84 0.38
C LEU A 89 7.27 14.01 1.20
N THR A 90 7.85 12.91 1.67
CA THR A 90 9.01 12.95 2.57
C THR A 90 10.36 12.84 1.87
N GLN A 91 10.46 12.12 0.75
CA GLN A 91 11.71 11.87 0.03
C GLN A 91 11.89 12.74 -1.20
N ASP A 92 10.81 12.96 -1.97
CA ASP A 92 10.86 13.75 -3.20
C ASP A 92 10.53 15.24 -2.90
N GLY A 93 9.83 15.47 -1.79
CA GLY A 93 9.41 16.78 -1.30
C GLY A 93 7.90 17.00 -1.45
N PRO A 94 7.36 18.05 -0.80
CA PRO A 94 5.93 18.34 -0.85
C PRO A 94 5.50 18.72 -2.28
N SER A 95 4.45 18.06 -2.77
CA SER A 95 3.81 18.37 -4.04
C SER A 95 2.30 18.20 -3.92
N GLN A 96 1.54 18.95 -4.72
CA GLN A 96 0.08 18.85 -4.72
C GLN A 96 -0.36 17.43 -5.09
N ASP A 97 0.26 16.82 -6.11
CA ASP A 97 -0.04 15.45 -6.52
C ASP A 97 0.11 14.45 -5.37
N ALA A 98 1.17 14.56 -4.56
CA ALA A 98 1.39 13.65 -3.44
C ALA A 98 0.43 13.93 -2.26
N LEU A 99 0.03 15.19 -2.04
CA LEU A 99 -1.02 15.55 -1.10
C LEU A 99 -2.38 15.00 -1.54
N ASP A 100 -2.71 15.09 -2.82
CA ASP A 100 -3.97 14.58 -3.38
C ASP A 100 -4.02 13.04 -3.26
N MET A 101 -2.89 12.36 -3.49
CA MET A 101 -2.77 10.92 -3.24
C MET A 101 -3.02 10.57 -1.77
N LEU A 102 -2.43 11.34 -0.84
CA LEU A 102 -2.62 11.12 0.59
C LEU A 102 -4.08 11.38 1.01
N ALA A 103 -4.69 12.45 0.50
CA ALA A 103 -6.10 12.78 0.70
C ALA A 103 -7.03 11.65 0.19
N ALA A 104 -6.73 11.06 -0.97
CA ALA A 104 -7.52 9.93 -1.47
C ALA A 104 -7.49 8.71 -0.53
N SER A 105 -6.36 8.48 0.15
CA SER A 105 -6.22 7.39 1.13
C SER A 105 -6.76 7.71 2.52
N SER A 106 -6.91 8.99 2.89
CA SER A 106 -7.29 9.43 4.24
C SER A 106 -8.71 9.04 4.63
N THR A 107 -9.62 8.95 3.65
CA THR A 107 -11.03 8.55 3.87
C THR A 107 -11.19 7.11 4.35
N LEU A 108 -10.14 6.29 4.24
CA LEU A 108 -10.20 4.84 4.45
C LEU A 108 -9.18 4.32 5.47
N ASN A 109 -8.30 5.19 5.99
CA ASN A 109 -7.26 4.81 6.93
C ASN A 109 -6.99 5.95 7.93
N LEU A 110 -7.15 5.69 9.23
CA LEU A 110 -6.91 6.68 10.29
C LEU A 110 -5.47 7.20 10.31
N ASN A 111 -4.48 6.35 10.01
CA ASN A 111 -3.08 6.79 9.89
C ASN A 111 -2.91 7.75 8.70
N ALA A 112 -3.66 7.52 7.62
CA ALA A 112 -3.66 8.41 6.47
C ALA A 112 -4.35 9.74 6.76
N LEU A 113 -5.47 9.75 7.51
CA LEU A 113 -6.12 10.97 7.95
C LEU A 113 -5.23 11.81 8.87
N PHE A 114 -4.60 11.16 9.86
CA PHE A 114 -3.66 11.82 10.74
C PHE A 114 -2.48 12.41 9.95
N ALA A 115 -1.85 11.61 9.09
CA ALA A 115 -0.72 12.08 8.31
C ALA A 115 -1.12 13.19 7.32
N PHE A 116 -2.32 13.13 6.74
CA PHE A 116 -2.85 14.17 5.86
C PHE A 116 -2.98 15.50 6.60
N GLY A 117 -3.61 15.51 7.78
CA GLY A 117 -3.75 16.72 8.60
C GLY A 117 -2.39 17.31 8.99
N MET A 118 -1.43 16.45 9.39
CA MET A 118 -0.06 16.88 9.68
C MET A 118 0.63 17.50 8.47
N MET A 119 0.48 16.90 7.28
CA MET A 119 1.09 17.41 6.05
C MET A 119 0.46 18.74 5.61
N LEU A 120 -0.85 18.92 5.78
CA LEU A 120 -1.51 20.21 5.55
C LEU A 120 -0.95 21.32 6.46
N LEU A 121 -0.76 21.02 7.75
CA LEU A 121 -0.12 21.95 8.68
C LEU A 121 1.30 22.32 8.24
N CYS A 122 2.10 21.34 7.84
CA CYS A 122 3.46 21.57 7.34
C CYS A 122 3.48 22.41 6.06
N CYS A 123 2.44 22.35 5.23
CA CYS A 123 2.30 23.15 4.03
C CYS A 123 1.67 24.54 4.27
N GLY A 124 1.33 24.88 5.52
CA GLY A 124 0.73 26.16 5.89
C GLY A 124 -0.81 26.24 5.78
N ALA A 125 -1.47 25.13 5.41
CA ALA A 125 -2.93 25.01 5.39
C ALA A 125 -3.46 24.73 6.81
N VAL A 126 -3.33 25.72 7.70
CA VAL A 126 -3.50 25.54 9.14
C VAL A 126 -4.94 25.20 9.53
N GLU A 127 -5.92 25.84 8.91
CA GLU A 127 -7.33 25.63 9.22
C GLU A 127 -7.80 24.23 8.78
N GLU A 128 -7.45 23.82 7.56
CA GLU A 128 -7.79 22.51 7.02
C GLU A 128 -7.07 21.39 7.76
N GLY A 129 -5.80 21.59 8.09
CA GLY A 129 -5.00 20.66 8.87
C GLY A 129 -5.57 20.45 10.28
N THR A 130 -5.89 21.53 10.98
CA THR A 130 -6.50 21.48 12.33
C THR A 130 -7.88 20.80 12.29
N THR A 131 -8.69 21.14 11.28
CA THR A 131 -10.01 20.53 11.09
C THR A 131 -9.90 19.03 10.85
N SER A 132 -8.96 18.60 10.02
CA SER A 132 -8.71 17.18 9.71
C SER A 132 -8.26 16.37 10.93
N LEU A 133 -7.61 17.03 11.90
CA LEU A 133 -7.11 16.40 13.12
C LEU A 133 -8.08 16.41 14.30
N MET A 134 -9.22 17.11 14.20
CA MET A 134 -10.24 17.16 15.26
C MET A 134 -10.69 15.78 15.82
N PRO A 135 -10.71 14.68 15.04
CA PRO A 135 -11.07 13.36 15.56
C PRO A 135 -10.02 12.68 16.47
N PHE A 136 -8.82 13.26 16.63
CA PHE A 136 -7.70 12.70 17.40
C PHE A 136 -7.45 13.49 18.69
#